data_AF-A0A7Y4YED5-F1
#
_entry.id   AF-A0A7Y4YED5-F1
#
_cell.length_a   1.000
_cell.length_b   1.000
_cell.length_c   1.000
_cell.angle_alpha   90.00
_cell.angle_beta   90.00
_cell.angle_gamma   90.00
#
_symmetry.space_group_name_H-M   'P 1'
#
loop_
_entity.id
_entity.type
_entity.pdbx_description
1 polymer ?
#
loop_
_entity_poly.entity_id
_entity_poly.type
_entity_poly.pdbx_seq_one_letter_code
_entity_poly.pdbx_strand_id
1 'polypeptide(L)'
;MNNDNPISDEVLELVNIALSKGEHWMAYNQSLYFIDKEDIHFFKLQNEAKEFAENNFSDRDTYHVIYFNSIIDIFKEIPYSENTEKNMVNNPDINGFV
;
A
#
# COMPACT_ATOMS: atom_id res chain seq x y z
N MET A 1 10.03 -12.50 18.79
CA MET A 1 9.08 -11.41 18.46
C MET A 1 9.87 -10.36 17.69
N ASN A 2 9.21 -9.67 16.77
CA ASN A 2 9.71 -8.68 15.79
C ASN A 2 9.82 -9.26 14.37
N ASN A 3 8.67 -9.60 13.80
CA ASN A 3 8.46 -9.50 12.36
C ASN A 3 7.81 -8.13 12.18
N ASP A 4 8.59 -7.07 11.97
CA ASP A 4 8.09 -5.74 11.58
C ASP A 4 7.57 -5.79 10.13
N ASN A 5 6.65 -6.71 9.85
CA ASN A 5 5.93 -6.76 8.58
C ASN A 5 4.82 -5.70 8.67
N PRO A 6 4.79 -4.71 7.78
CA PRO A 6 3.72 -3.71 7.75
C PRO A 6 2.38 -4.29 7.27
N ILE A 7 2.27 -5.61 7.15
CA ILE A 7 1.14 -6.35 6.61
C ILE A 7 0.74 -7.42 7.62
N SER A 8 -0.52 -7.41 8.06
CA SER A 8 -1.09 -8.42 8.97
C SER A 8 -1.15 -9.81 8.32
N ASP A 9 -1.08 -10.88 9.13
CA ASP A 9 -1.27 -12.27 8.63
C ASP A 9 -2.64 -12.46 7.97
N GLU A 10 -3.67 -11.75 8.45
CA GLU A 10 -5.02 -11.76 7.85
C GLU A 10 -5.01 -11.22 6.42
N VAL A 11 -4.18 -10.21 6.13
CA VAL A 11 -4.02 -9.68 4.76
C VAL A 11 -3.44 -10.76 3.85
N LEU A 12 -2.47 -11.55 4.32
CA LEU A 12 -1.88 -12.63 3.53
C LEU A 12 -2.91 -13.73 3.20
N GLU A 13 -3.80 -14.04 4.14
CA GLU A 13 -4.92 -14.97 3.87
C GLU A 13 -5.86 -14.41 2.80
N LEU A 14 -6.22 -13.12 2.91
CA LEU A 14 -7.10 -12.47 1.92
C LEU A 14 -6.48 -12.39 0.53
N VAL A 15 -5.16 -12.16 0.44
CA VAL A 15 -4.42 -12.19 -0.84
C VAL A 15 -4.53 -13.57 -1.48
N ASN A 16 -4.35 -14.66 -0.73
CA ASN A 16 -4.49 -16.01 -1.27
C ASN A 16 -5.92 -16.31 -1.75
N ILE A 17 -6.91 -15.82 -1.01
CA ILE A 17 -8.32 -15.92 -1.41
C ILE A 17 -8.57 -15.14 -2.71
N ALA A 18 -8.04 -13.92 -2.83
CA ALA A 18 -8.17 -13.07 -4.01
C ALA A 18 -7.51 -13.71 -5.25
N LEU A 19 -6.30 -14.26 -5.11
CA LEU A 19 -5.62 -15.02 -6.17
C LEU A 19 -6.48 -16.20 -6.63
N SER A 20 -7.08 -16.94 -5.69
CA SER A 20 -7.94 -18.08 -6.00
C SER A 20 -9.23 -17.67 -6.75
N LYS A 21 -9.67 -16.41 -6.61
CA LYS A 21 -10.84 -15.85 -7.29
C LYS A 21 -10.52 -15.14 -8.61
N GLY A 22 -9.24 -14.99 -8.96
CA GLY A 22 -8.80 -14.19 -10.10
C GLY A 22 -8.87 -12.68 -9.87
N GLU A 23 -8.88 -12.23 -8.62
CA GLU A 23 -8.92 -10.83 -8.20
C GLU A 23 -7.49 -10.27 -8.05
N HIS A 24 -6.82 -10.02 -9.17
CA HIS A 24 -5.38 -9.69 -9.20
C HIS A 24 -5.09 -8.19 -9.04
N TRP A 25 -6.12 -7.36 -8.85
CA TRP A 25 -5.97 -5.94 -8.59
C TRP A 25 -6.23 -5.64 -7.13
N MET A 26 -5.32 -4.96 -6.47
CA MET A 26 -5.43 -4.58 -5.05
C MET A 26 -5.37 -3.07 -4.94
N ALA A 27 -6.35 -2.49 -4.25
CA ALA A 27 -6.26 -1.13 -3.73
C ALA A 27 -5.87 -1.21 -2.25
N TYR A 28 -4.87 -0.45 -1.83
CA TYR A 28 -4.47 -0.38 -0.42
C TYR A 28 -4.27 1.07 0.02
N ASN A 29 -4.56 1.36 1.29
CA ASN A 29 -4.35 2.69 1.85
C ASN A 29 -2.86 2.94 2.09
N GLN A 30 -2.24 3.81 1.30
CA GLN A 30 -0.81 4.14 1.42
C GLN A 30 -0.52 5.15 2.54
N SER A 31 -1.56 5.78 3.12
CA SER A 31 -1.39 6.73 4.23
C SER A 31 -1.02 6.03 5.55
N LEU A 32 -1.15 4.71 5.62
CA LEU A 32 -0.96 3.93 6.84
C LEU A 32 0.39 3.23 6.85
N TYR A 33 1.04 3.26 8.02
CA TYR A 33 2.29 2.53 8.27
C TYR A 33 2.06 1.01 8.35
N PHE A 34 0.87 0.61 8.79
CA PHE A 34 0.45 -0.77 8.93
C PHE A 34 -0.85 -0.97 8.15
N ILE A 35 -0.86 -1.96 7.28
CA ILE A 35 -2.00 -2.30 6.43
C ILE A 35 -2.75 -3.45 7.10
N ASP A 36 -3.99 -3.16 7.51
CA ASP A 36 -4.91 -4.16 8.01
C ASP A 36 -5.91 -4.60 6.92
N LYS A 37 -6.79 -5.55 7.24
CA LYS A 37 -7.78 -6.07 6.29
C LYS A 37 -8.81 -5.02 5.87
N GLU A 38 -9.04 -4.01 6.71
CA GLU A 38 -9.99 -2.93 6.44
C GLU A 38 -9.42 -1.91 5.44
N ASP A 39 -8.10 -1.91 5.25
CA ASP A 39 -7.37 -0.95 4.43
C ASP A 39 -7.01 -1.49 3.05
N ILE A 40 -7.54 -2.68 2.70
CA ILE A 40 -7.28 -3.37 1.43
C ILE A 40 -8.57 -3.79 0.76
N HIS A 41 -8.58 -3.68 -0.57
CA HIS A 41 -9.70 -4.10 -1.40
C HIS A 41 -9.19 -4.79 -2.65
N PHE A 42 -9.82 -5.91 -3.02
CA PHE A 42 -9.44 -6.73 -4.16
C PHE A 42 -10.47 -6.65 -5.27
N PHE A 43 -10.00 -6.63 -6.51
CA PHE A 43 -10.82 -6.45 -7.70
C PHE A 43 -10.34 -7.35 -8.85
N LYS A 44 -11.27 -7.71 -9.74
CA LYS A 44 -10.95 -8.45 -10.96
C LYS A 44 -10.50 -7.53 -12.09
N LEU A 45 -11.09 -6.34 -12.17
CA LEU A 45 -10.82 -5.38 -13.22
C LEU A 45 -10.02 -4.19 -12.68
N GLN A 46 -9.02 -3.77 -13.44
CA GLN A 46 -8.23 -2.57 -13.11
C GLN A 46 -9.10 -1.33 -12.94
N ASN A 47 -10.11 -1.18 -13.81
CA ASN A 47 -10.96 0.00 -13.81
C ASN A 47 -11.80 0.10 -12.53
N GLU A 48 -12.29 -1.04 -12.01
CA GLU A 48 -13.03 -1.07 -10.74
C GLU A 48 -12.13 -0.66 -9.57
N ALA A 49 -10.89 -1.15 -9.54
CA ALA A 49 -9.93 -0.78 -8.51
C ALA A 49 -9.56 0.71 -8.57
N LYS A 50 -9.36 1.25 -9.77
CA LYS A 50 -9.08 2.68 -9.98
C LYS A 50 -10.25 3.55 -9.56
N GLU A 51 -11.46 3.20 -9.99
CA GLU A 51 -12.67 3.91 -9.62
C GLU A 51 -12.87 3.88 -8.09
N PHE A 52 -12.61 2.75 -7.44
CA PHE A 52 -12.64 2.67 -5.97
C PHE A 52 -11.62 3.62 -5.34
N ALA A 53 -10.36 3.60 -5.80
CA ALA A 53 -9.31 4.44 -5.24
C ALA A 53 -9.59 5.95 -5.43
N GLU A 54 -10.10 6.35 -6.59
CA GLU A 54 -10.46 7.74 -6.89
C GLU A 54 -11.66 8.21 -6.06
N ASN A 55 -12.67 7.35 -5.87
CA ASN A 55 -13.86 7.68 -5.09
C ASN A 55 -13.62 7.71 -3.57
N ASN A 56 -12.62 6.98 -3.09
CA ASN A 56 -12.27 6.92 -1.66
C ASN A 56 -11.01 7.74 -1.32
N PHE A 57 -10.58 8.60 -2.25
CA PHE A 57 -9.53 9.58 -2.00
C PHE A 57 -10.04 10.67 -1.04
N SER A 58 -9.37 10.85 0.09
CA SER A 58 -9.67 11.88 1.08
C SER A 58 -8.38 12.55 1.57
N ASP A 59 -8.48 13.66 2.31
CA ASP A 59 -7.31 14.28 2.96
C ASP A 59 -6.57 13.33 3.91
N ARG A 60 -7.22 12.25 4.37
CA ARG A 60 -6.67 11.27 5.31
C ARG A 60 -6.30 9.95 4.65
N ASP A 61 -7.04 9.57 3.60
CA ASP A 61 -6.93 8.26 2.97
C ASP A 61 -6.52 8.41 1.52
N THR A 62 -5.44 7.74 1.15
CA THR A 62 -5.03 7.68 -0.25
C THR A 62 -4.85 6.23 -0.64
N TYR A 63 -5.71 5.75 -1.52
CA TYR A 63 -5.63 4.38 -2.02
C TYR A 63 -4.71 4.32 -3.25
N HIS A 64 -3.75 3.40 -3.22
CA HIS A 64 -2.92 3.08 -4.37
C HIS A 64 -3.33 1.72 -4.95
N VAL A 65 -3.37 1.63 -6.28
CA VAL A 65 -3.82 0.43 -7.00
C VAL A 65 -2.63 -0.28 -7.62
N ILE A 66 -2.42 -1.53 -7.22
CA ILE A 66 -1.35 -2.40 -7.73
C ILE A 66 -1.93 -3.66 -8.36
N TYR A 67 -1.14 -4.26 -9.24
CA TYR A 67 -1.40 -5.57 -9.81
C TYR A 67 -0.48 -6.60 -9.16
N PHE A 68 -1.01 -7.75 -8.78
CA PHE A 68 -0.23 -8.80 -8.15
C PHE A 68 -0.63 -10.17 -8.71
N ASN A 69 0.37 -11.04 -8.91
CA ASN A 69 0.15 -12.45 -9.25
C ASN A 69 0.61 -13.39 -8.13
N SER A 70 1.21 -12.84 -7.09
CA SER A 70 1.73 -13.56 -5.95
C SER A 70 1.89 -12.63 -4.75
N ILE A 71 1.96 -13.20 -3.55
CA ILE A 71 2.25 -12.45 -2.33
C ILE A 71 3.58 -11.69 -2.43
N ILE A 72 4.58 -12.24 -3.13
CA ILE A 72 5.89 -11.58 -3.26
C ILE A 72 5.84 -10.30 -4.10
N ASP A 73 4.86 -10.17 -5.00
CA ASP A 73 4.67 -8.94 -5.76
C ASP A 73 4.16 -7.81 -4.86
N ILE A 74 3.28 -8.13 -3.92
CA ILE A 74 2.77 -7.16 -2.93
C ILE A 74 3.91 -6.64 -2.05
N PHE A 75 4.81 -7.52 -1.59
CA PHE A 75 5.97 -7.10 -0.79
C PHE A 75 7.01 -6.29 -1.56
N LYS A 76 7.00 -6.33 -2.89
CA LYS A 76 7.85 -5.47 -3.73
C LYS A 76 7.23 -4.10 -3.93
N GLU A 77 5.91 -4.05 -4.13
CA GLU A 77 5.18 -2.81 -4.41
C GLU A 77 4.90 -2.00 -3.15
N ILE A 78 4.69 -2.66 -2.00
CA ILE A 78 4.50 -2.03 -0.69
C ILE A 78 5.88 -2.03 0.00
N PRO A 79 6.68 -0.96 -0.13
CA PRO A 79 8.00 -0.93 0.48
C PRO A 79 7.86 -1.05 1.99
N TYR A 80 8.57 -2.01 2.57
CA TYR A 80 8.89 -1.99 3.99
C TYR A 80 9.44 -0.61 4.33
N SER A 81 8.98 -0.04 5.44
CA SER A 81 9.26 1.31 5.93
C SER A 81 10.74 1.67 6.17
N GLU A 82 11.68 0.90 5.63
CA GLU A 82 13.11 1.23 5.62
C GLU A 82 13.50 2.21 4.50
N ASN A 83 12.57 2.62 3.63
CA ASN A 83 12.84 3.60 2.56
C ASN A 83 12.25 4.99 2.77
N THR A 84 11.52 5.24 3.86
CA THR A 84 11.07 6.61 4.22
C THR A 84 12.22 7.50 4.70
N GLU A 85 13.41 6.95 4.98
CA GLU A 85 14.60 7.75 5.29
C GLU A 85 15.36 8.29 4.07
N LYS A 86 15.02 7.89 2.83
CA LYS A 86 15.78 8.30 1.62
C LYS A 86 15.14 9.35 0.72
N ASN A 87 13.92 9.80 1.02
CA ASN A 87 13.31 10.94 0.31
C ASN A 87 12.93 12.11 1.24
N MET A 88 13.42 12.13 2.49
CA MET A 88 13.79 13.39 3.13
C MET A 88 15.21 13.74 2.68
N VAL A 89 15.35 14.18 1.43
CA VAL A 89 16.44 15.12 1.15
C VAL A 89 16.11 16.35 1.97
N ASN A 90 16.69 16.39 3.16
CA ASN A 90 16.97 17.61 3.88
C ASN A 90 17.46 18.62 2.83
N ASN A 91 16.67 19.65 2.55
CA ASN A 91 17.22 20.91 2.11
C ASN A 91 17.54 21.68 3.39
N PRO A 92 18.80 21.71 3.87
CA PRO A 92 19.18 22.46 5.06
C PRO A 92 19.62 23.88 4.70
N ASP A 93 19.07 24.47 3.63
CA ASP A 93 19.47 25.80 3.16
C ASP A 93 18.27 26.70 2.92
N ILE A 94 17.85 27.40 3.97
CA ILE A 94 17.80 28.87 3.99
C ILE A 94 17.79 29.36 5.44
N ASN A 95 18.88 29.11 6.16
CA ASN A 95 19.28 29.97 7.27
C ASN A 95 19.87 31.27 6.67
N GLY A 96 18.99 32.24 6.39
CA GLY A 96 19.39 33.61 6.08
C GLY A 96 19.58 34.42 7.35
N PHE A 97 20.66 34.18 8.08
CA PHE A 97 21.20 35.10 9.09
C PHE A 97 22.70 35.28 8.84
N VAL A 98 23.04 36.37 8.16
CA VAL A 98 24.32 37.09 8.25
C VAL A 98 24.04 38.59 8.27
#